data_AF-A0AAD4QGU8-F1
#
_entry.id   AF-A0AAD4QGU8-F1
#
_cell.length_a   1.000
_cell.length_b   1.000
_cell.length_c   1.000
_cell.angle_alpha   90.00
_cell.angle_beta   90.00
_cell.angle_gamma   90.00
#
_symmetry.space_group_name_H-M   'P 1'
#
loop_
_entity.id
_entity.type
_entity.pdbx_description
1 polymer ?
#
loop_
_entity_poly.entity_id
_entity_poly.type
_entity_poly.pdbx_seq_one_letter_code
_entity_poly.pdbx_strand_id
1 'polypeptide(L)'
;MTLKQLPKRIIPLSIAGQHKLYSALSNFLSIMGYWTGPWAAAVLVEHLYFRKGDFALYDLQSWNVPSKLPLGAAALTASALSFALAIPSMDQVWYEGPIARTTGDIGIELAMAVTALLYIPLRHLERRWKGI
;
A
#
# COMPACT_ATOMS: atom_id res chain seq x y z
N MET A 1 -16.02 34.16 10.50
CA MET A 1 -17.03 33.21 11.00
C MET A 1 -16.66 32.84 12.43
N THR A 2 -17.27 33.52 13.40
CA THR A 2 -16.81 33.61 14.79
C THR A 2 -17.52 32.56 15.66
N LEU A 3 -16.77 31.83 16.49
CA LEU A 3 -17.18 30.67 17.31
C LEU A 3 -18.43 30.86 18.21
N LYS A 4 -19.00 32.06 18.31
CA LYS A 4 -20.20 32.38 19.13
C LYS A 4 -21.54 31.99 18.51
N GLN A 5 -21.59 31.62 17.22
CA GLN A 5 -22.85 31.31 16.53
C GLN A 5 -23.14 29.80 16.36
N LEU A 6 -22.24 28.90 16.79
CA LEU A 6 -22.56 27.47 16.75
C LEU A 6 -23.63 27.14 17.81
N PRO A 7 -24.74 26.47 17.45
CA PRO A 7 -25.70 25.99 18.42
C PRO A 7 -24.98 25.14 19.46
N LYS A 8 -25.11 25.49 20.74
CA LYS A 8 -24.45 24.81 21.89
C LYS A 8 -24.66 23.28 21.92
N ARG A 9 -25.64 22.77 21.15
CA ARG A 9 -25.98 21.34 20.97
C ARG A 9 -25.10 20.61 19.95
N ILE A 10 -24.47 21.31 19.01
CA ILE A 10 -23.60 20.69 18.01
C ILE A 10 -22.29 20.21 18.64
N ILE A 11 -21.74 20.95 19.61
CA ILE A 11 -20.44 20.62 20.22
C ILE A 11 -20.47 19.22 20.89
N PRO A 12 -21.44 18.88 21.76
CA PRO A 12 -21.52 17.53 22.35
C PRO A 12 -21.83 16.45 21.31
N LEU A 13 -22.67 16.76 20.31
CA LEU A 13 -23.02 15.83 19.23
C LEU A 13 -21.80 15.50 18.36
N SER A 14 -20.98 16.50 18.04
CA SER A 14 -19.71 16.32 17.34
C SER A 14 -18.71 15.52 18.17
N ILE A 15 -18.61 15.77 19.48
CA ILE A 15 -17.72 15.02 20.38
C ILE A 15 -18.15 13.55 20.48
N ALA A 16 -19.45 13.25 20.58
CA ALA A 16 -19.94 11.87 20.62
C ALA A 16 -19.85 11.19 19.25
N GLY A 17 -20.13 11.92 18.17
CA GLY A 17 -20.09 11.42 16.79
C GLY A 17 -18.68 11.17 16.26
N GLN A 18 -17.66 11.92 16.74
CA GLN A 18 -16.29 11.81 16.25
C GLN A 18 -15.71 10.41 16.44
N HIS A 19 -16.06 9.69 17.52
CA HIS A 19 -15.48 8.37 17.78
C HIS A 19 -15.90 7.33 16.73
N LYS A 20 -17.18 7.35 16.33
CA LYS A 20 -17.69 6.48 15.27
C LYS A 20 -17.15 6.89 13.90
N LEU A 21 -17.12 8.18 13.60
CA LEU A 21 -16.58 8.69 12.34
C LEU A 21 -15.07 8.39 12.22
N TYR A 22 -14.31 8.64 13.28
CA TYR A 22 -12.88 8.36 13.34
C TYR A 22 -12.60 6.89 13.11
N SER A 23 -13.32 6.00 13.80
CA SER A 23 -13.17 4.55 13.60
C SER A 23 -13.48 4.16 12.16
N ALA A 24 -14.56 4.68 11.56
CA ALA A 24 -14.89 4.41 10.16
C ALA A 24 -13.82 4.90 9.17
N LEU A 25 -13.33 6.14 9.35
CA LEU A 25 -12.27 6.73 8.52
C LEU A 25 -10.94 5.98 8.68
N SER A 26 -10.58 5.61 9.90
CA SER A 26 -9.35 4.86 10.19
C SER A 26 -9.38 3.47 9.56
N ASN A 27 -10.51 2.74 9.66
CA ASN A 27 -10.64 1.44 8.97
C ASN A 27 -10.55 1.59 7.45
N PHE A 28 -11.22 2.61 6.88
CA PHE A 28 -11.18 2.86 5.44
C PHE A 28 -9.76 3.20 4.98
N LEU A 29 -9.06 4.05 5.73
CA LEU A 29 -7.69 4.46 5.40
C LEU A 29 -6.72 3.29 5.51
N SER A 30 -6.91 2.40 6.49
CA SER A 30 -6.08 1.19 6.65
C SER A 30 -6.27 0.22 5.50
N ILE A 31 -7.50 0.00 5.03
CA ILE A 31 -7.78 -0.80 3.83
C ILE A 31 -7.07 -0.23 2.59
N MET A 32 -7.12 1.09 2.43
CA MET A 32 -6.37 1.77 1.36
C MET A 32 -4.86 1.58 1.52
N GLY A 33 -4.35 1.63 2.76
CA GLY A 33 -2.95 1.40 3.10
C GLY A 33 -2.46 0.00 2.72
N TYR A 34 -3.26 -1.04 3.00
CA TYR A 34 -2.89 -2.43 2.67
C TYR A 34 -2.74 -2.68 1.17
N TRP A 35 -3.47 -1.95 0.32
CA TRP A 35 -3.31 -2.06 -1.13
C TRP A 35 -2.20 -1.15 -1.67
N THR A 36 -2.12 0.08 -1.15
CA THR A 36 -1.15 1.09 -1.64
C THR A 36 0.28 0.85 -1.15
N GLY A 37 0.45 0.22 0.01
CA GLY A 37 1.76 -0.14 0.58
C GLY A 37 2.58 -1.06 -0.34
N PRO A 38 2.07 -2.26 -0.69
CA PRO A 38 2.71 -3.15 -1.67
C PRO A 38 3.04 -2.48 -3.00
N TRP A 39 2.10 -1.69 -3.54
CA TRP A 39 2.32 -0.94 -4.77
C TRP A 39 3.48 0.05 -4.63
N ALA A 40 3.51 0.83 -3.55
CA ALA A 40 4.59 1.76 -3.28
C ALA A 40 5.92 1.04 -3.09
N ALA A 41 5.95 -0.09 -2.37
CA ALA A 41 7.15 -0.90 -2.19
C ALA A 41 7.70 -1.42 -3.53
N ALA A 42 6.85 -1.93 -4.41
CA ALA A 42 7.28 -2.38 -5.74
C ALA A 42 7.86 -1.23 -6.58
N VAL A 43 7.22 -0.05 -6.57
CA VAL A 43 7.71 1.15 -7.28
C VAL A 43 9.05 1.63 -6.69
N LEU A 44 9.17 1.67 -5.37
CA LEU A 44 10.41 2.05 -4.68
C LEU A 44 11.55 1.11 -5.01
N VAL A 45 11.32 -0.21 -5.01
CA VAL A 45 12.36 -1.18 -5.38
C VAL A 45 12.73 -1.07 -6.86
N GLU A 46 11.77 -0.89 -7.77
CA GLU A 46 12.05 -0.65 -9.19
C GLU A 46 12.91 0.60 -9.37
N HIS A 47 12.58 1.69 -8.69
CA HIS A 47 13.31 2.95 -8.79
C HIS A 47 14.72 2.85 -8.16
N LEU A 48 14.82 2.39 -6.92
CA LEU A 48 16.06 2.40 -6.15
C LEU A 48 17.01 1.25 -6.52
N TYR A 49 16.51 0.03 -6.69
CA TYR A 49 17.34 -1.14 -6.94
C TYR A 49 17.60 -1.38 -8.44
N PHE A 50 16.54 -1.40 -9.27
CA PHE A 50 16.70 -1.71 -10.70
C PHE A 50 17.16 -0.51 -11.52
N ARG A 51 16.66 0.69 -11.21
CA ARG A 51 16.99 1.93 -11.91
C ARG A 51 18.02 2.78 -11.17
N LYS A 52 18.55 2.29 -10.04
CA LYS A 52 19.62 2.95 -9.26
C LYS A 52 19.31 4.41 -8.88
N GLY A 53 18.03 4.75 -8.75
CA GLY A 53 17.55 6.11 -8.46
C GLY A 53 17.63 7.09 -9.63
N ASP A 54 17.94 6.63 -10.85
CA ASP A 54 18.08 7.49 -12.01
C ASP A 54 16.75 7.66 -12.76
N PHE A 55 16.23 8.88 -12.74
CA PHE A 55 15.03 9.26 -13.49
C PHE A 55 15.26 9.30 -15.01
N ALA A 56 16.50 9.43 -15.48
CA ALA A 56 16.82 9.41 -16.91
C ALA A 56 16.63 8.03 -17.56
N LEU A 57 16.60 6.96 -16.76
CA LEU A 57 16.31 5.60 -17.24
C LEU A 57 14.81 5.37 -17.54
N TYR A 58 13.95 6.34 -17.25
CA TYR A 58 12.55 6.31 -17.65
C TYR A 58 12.41 6.92 -19.05
N ASP A 59 12.08 6.10 -20.03
CA ASP A 59 11.80 6.57 -21.39
C ASP A 59 10.41 7.23 -21.43
N LEU A 60 10.40 8.55 -21.22
CA LEU A 60 9.20 9.37 -21.31
C LEU A 60 8.63 9.44 -22.74
N GLN A 61 9.38 9.04 -23.77
CA GLN A 61 8.90 9.06 -25.16
C GLN A 61 8.16 7.78 -25.53
N SER A 62 8.36 6.68 -24.79
CA SER A 62 7.71 5.39 -25.06
C SER A 62 6.65 4.97 -24.05
N TRP A 63 6.14 5.90 -23.24
CA TRP A 63 5.08 5.63 -22.26
C TRP A 63 3.82 5.01 -22.88
N ASN A 64 3.53 5.28 -24.16
CA ASN A 64 2.36 4.78 -24.89
C ASN A 64 2.69 3.61 -25.85
N VAL A 65 3.84 2.95 -25.69
CA VAL A 65 4.26 1.83 -26.54
C VAL A 65 4.27 0.54 -25.72
N PRO A 66 3.21 -0.29 -25.78
CA PRO A 66 3.05 -1.48 -24.93
C PRO A 66 4.21 -2.48 -25.02
N SER A 67 4.86 -2.58 -26.18
CA SER A 67 5.99 -3.49 -26.40
C SER A 67 7.28 -3.07 -25.68
N LYS A 68 7.39 -1.79 -25.30
CA LYS A 68 8.52 -1.24 -24.55
C LYS A 68 8.27 -1.20 -23.04
N LEU A 69 7.04 -1.48 -22.61
CA LEU A 69 6.67 -1.48 -21.20
C LEU A 69 6.95 -2.85 -20.57
N PRO A 70 7.42 -2.88 -19.30
CA PRO A 70 7.49 -4.14 -18.55
C PRO A 70 6.08 -4.76 -18.43
N LEU A 71 5.98 -6.09 -18.39
CA LEU A 71 4.69 -6.78 -18.31
C LEU A 71 3.94 -6.41 -17.02
N GLY A 72 4.67 -6.06 -15.97
CA GLY A 72 4.12 -5.74 -14.65
C GLY A 72 3.68 -7.00 -13.88
N ALA A 73 3.85 -8.19 -14.44
CA ALA A 73 3.47 -9.44 -13.79
C ALA A 73 4.30 -9.69 -12.54
N ALA A 74 5.58 -9.30 -12.52
CA ALA A 74 6.41 -9.39 -11.32
C ALA A 74 5.86 -8.53 -10.17
N ALA A 75 5.41 -7.30 -10.45
CA ALA A 75 4.85 -6.41 -9.44
C ALA A 75 3.49 -6.91 -8.93
N LEU A 76 2.62 -7.38 -9.85
CA LEU A 76 1.31 -7.91 -9.51
C LEU A 76 1.41 -9.18 -8.66
N THR A 77 2.27 -10.12 -9.05
CA THR A 77 2.46 -11.37 -8.31
C THR A 77 3.12 -11.14 -6.95
N ALA A 78 4.13 -10.27 -6.86
CA ALA A 78 4.74 -9.90 -5.58
C ALA A 78 3.72 -9.26 -4.64
N SER A 79 2.93 -8.32 -5.15
CA SER A 79 1.89 -7.63 -4.36
C SER A 79 0.80 -8.60 -3.92
N ALA A 80 0.35 -9.50 -4.79
CA ALA A 80 -0.65 -10.52 -4.47
C ALA A 80 -0.15 -11.50 -3.39
N LEU A 81 1.10 -11.96 -3.50
CA LEU A 81 1.71 -12.86 -2.51
C LEU A 81 1.92 -12.19 -1.15
N SER A 82 2.13 -10.87 -1.11
CA SER A 82 2.28 -10.12 0.14
C SER A 82 1.03 -10.20 1.03
N PHE A 83 -0.16 -10.35 0.45
CA PHE A 83 -1.40 -10.50 1.20
C PHE A 83 -1.45 -11.77 2.05
N ALA A 84 -0.68 -12.81 1.69
CA ALA A 84 -0.59 -14.02 2.50
C ALA A 84 -0.05 -13.75 3.92
N LEU A 85 0.80 -12.73 4.08
CA LEU A 85 1.34 -12.30 5.37
C LEU A 85 0.68 -11.01 5.90
N ALA A 86 0.19 -10.14 5.02
CA ALA A 86 -0.50 -8.92 5.42
C ALA A 86 -1.85 -9.21 6.09
N ILE A 87 -2.66 -10.12 5.52
CA ILE A 87 -4.00 -10.44 6.05
C ILE A 87 -3.89 -10.98 7.48
N PRO A 88 -3.05 -11.99 7.80
CA PRO A 88 -2.97 -12.48 9.18
C PRO A 88 -2.43 -11.48 10.20
N SER A 89 -1.87 -10.36 9.75
CA SER A 89 -1.22 -9.32 10.57
C SER A 89 -2.01 -8.02 10.66
N MET A 90 -3.22 -8.03 10.12
CA MET A 90 -4.17 -6.92 10.08
C MET A 90 -4.98 -6.86 11.37
N ASP A 91 -5.09 -5.67 11.97
CA ASP A 91 -5.97 -5.39 13.10
C ASP A 91 -6.95 -4.28 12.73
N GLN A 92 -8.16 -4.68 12.34
CA GLN A 92 -9.25 -3.77 11.99
C GLN A 92 -10.48 -4.10 12.82
N VAL A 93 -11.41 -3.14 12.91
CA VAL A 93 -12.64 -3.28 13.73
C VAL A 93 -13.49 -4.50 13.33
N TRP A 94 -13.39 -4.95 12.08
CA TRP A 94 -14.14 -6.09 11.55
C TRP A 94 -13.32 -7.38 11.43
N TYR A 95 -11.99 -7.31 11.58
CA TYR A 95 -11.11 -8.46 11.43
C TYR A 95 -9.78 -8.24 12.15
N GLU A 96 -9.46 -9.15 13.06
CA GLU A 96 -8.20 -9.21 13.78
C GLU A 96 -7.49 -10.53 13.45
N GLY A 97 -6.35 -10.44 12.77
CA GLY A 97 -5.56 -11.58 12.37
C GLY A 97 -4.80 -12.23 13.55
N PRO A 98 -4.40 -13.51 13.41
CA PRO A 98 -3.71 -14.23 14.48
C PRO A 98 -2.35 -13.61 14.87
N ILE A 99 -1.66 -12.96 13.94
CA ILE A 99 -0.38 -12.27 14.21
C ILE A 99 -0.68 -10.94 14.93
N ALA A 100 -1.68 -10.20 14.41
CA ALA A 100 -2.13 -8.92 14.95
C ALA A 100 -2.49 -8.97 16.45
N ARG A 101 -3.06 -10.06 16.95
CA ARG A 101 -3.37 -10.26 18.39
C ARG A 101 -2.20 -10.04 19.34
N THR A 102 -0.98 -10.30 18.87
CA THR A 102 0.23 -10.21 19.69
C THR A 102 1.07 -8.98 19.39
N THR A 103 1.06 -8.49 18.15
CA THR A 103 1.92 -7.41 17.68
C THR A 103 1.20 -6.07 17.45
N GLY A 104 -0.13 -6.08 17.34
CA GLY A 104 -0.92 -4.98 16.78
C GLY A 104 -0.92 -4.99 15.23
N ASP A 105 -1.53 -3.97 14.63
CA ASP A 105 -1.59 -3.78 13.18
C ASP A 105 -0.19 -3.52 12.61
N ILE A 106 0.38 -4.53 11.97
CA ILE A 106 1.65 -4.44 11.22
C ILE A 106 1.45 -4.90 9.77
N GLY A 107 0.20 -4.90 9.30
CA GLY A 107 -0.15 -5.45 8.01
C GLY A 107 0.46 -4.66 6.85
N ILE A 108 0.57 -3.33 6.97
CA ILE A 108 1.17 -2.49 5.93
C ILE A 108 2.67 -2.75 5.83
N GLU A 109 3.36 -2.76 6.97
CA GLU A 109 4.81 -2.93 7.09
C GLU A 109 5.23 -4.28 6.54
N LEU A 110 4.49 -5.35 6.89
CA LEU A 110 4.74 -6.68 6.35
C LEU A 110 4.39 -6.77 4.87
N ALA A 111 3.30 -6.18 4.41
CA ALA A 111 2.95 -6.18 2.99
C ALA A 111 4.03 -5.47 2.16
N MET A 112 4.55 -4.34 2.64
CA MET A 112 5.65 -3.60 2.03
C MET A 112 6.95 -4.42 2.02
N ALA A 113 7.35 -4.96 3.17
CA ALA A 113 8.58 -5.73 3.29
C ALA A 113 8.57 -7.00 2.42
N VAL A 114 7.48 -7.76 2.46
CA VAL A 114 7.31 -8.98 1.67
C VAL A 114 7.27 -8.66 0.19
N THR A 115 6.54 -7.60 -0.22
CA THR A 115 6.54 -7.17 -1.62
C THR A 115 7.93 -6.77 -2.08
N ALA A 116 8.66 -5.99 -1.29
CA ALA A 116 10.02 -5.58 -1.64
C ALA A 116 10.97 -6.77 -1.80
N LEU A 117 10.90 -7.75 -0.90
CA LEU A 117 11.71 -8.97 -0.95
C LEU A 117 11.35 -9.87 -2.13
N LEU A 118 10.06 -10.08 -2.40
CA LEU A 118 9.59 -10.93 -3.49
C LEU A 118 9.77 -10.28 -4.87
N TYR A 119 9.65 -8.96 -4.95
CA TYR A 119 9.75 -8.24 -6.22
C TYR A 119 11.14 -8.38 -6.85
N ILE A 120 12.21 -8.39 -6.06
CA ILE A 120 13.59 -8.51 -6.57
C ILE A 120 13.80 -9.79 -7.42
N PRO A 121 13.58 -11.02 -6.89
CA PRO A 121 13.75 -12.24 -7.68
C PRO A 121 12.74 -12.36 -8.83
N LEU A 122 11.48 -11.97 -8.60
CA LEU A 122 10.44 -12.00 -9.64
C LEU A 122 10.78 -11.09 -10.82
N ARG A 123 11.32 -9.90 -10.54
CA ARG A 123 11.75 -8.94 -11.55
C ARG A 123 12.98 -9.44 -12.30
N HIS A 124 13.95 -10.07 -11.62
CA HIS A 124 15.07 -10.73 -12.32
C HIS A 124 14.61 -11.83 -13.27
N LEU A 125 13.60 -12.62 -12.89
CA LEU A 125 13.02 -13.65 -13.76
C LEU A 125 12.30 -13.03 -14.96
N GLU A 126 11.49 -11.98 -14.74
CA GLU A 126 10.78 -11.25 -15.80
C GLU A 126 11.75 -10.69 -16.85
N ARG A 127 12.85 -10.08 -16.41
CA ARG A 127 13.90 -9.56 -17.31
C ARG A 127 14.59 -10.66 -18.11
N ARG A 128 14.80 -11.84 -17.51
CA ARG A 128 15.39 -13.00 -18.21
C ARG A 128 14.45 -13.57 -19.28
N TRP A 129 13.15 -13.61 -19.02
CA TRP A 129 12.17 -14.18 -19.96
C TRP A 129 11.83 -13.23 -21.12
N LYS A 130 11.76 -11.92 -20.85
CA LYS A 130 11.39 -10.94 -21.86
C LYS A 130 12.58 -10.27 -22.57
N GLY A 131 13.80 -10.43 -22.04
CA GLY A 131 15.00 -9.83 -22.63
C GLY A 131 15.03 -8.29 -22.57
N ILE A 132 14.23 -7.68 -21.68
CA ILE A 132 14.15 -6.24 -21.42
C ILE A 132 14.55 -6.00 -19.96
#